data_AF-A0AAI9L473-F1
#
_entry.id   AF-A0AAI9L473-F1
#
_cell.length_a   1.000
_cell.length_b   1.000
_cell.length_c   1.000
_cell.angle_alpha   90.00
_cell.angle_beta   90.00
_cell.angle_gamma   90.00
#
_symmetry.space_group_name_H-M   'P 1'
#
loop_
_entity.id
_entity.type
_entity.pdbx_description
1 polymer ?
#
loop_
_entity_poly.entity_id
_entity_poly.type
_entity_poly.pdbx_seq_one_letter_code
_entity_poly.pdbx_strand_id
1 'polypeptide(L)'
;MSQGFQANYNRKQGQKIKTIIDDDLKIIKITCDLILHSRGKLGEHDNLIAIEMKKKERPKSEGVSDRQRLILMTRRSFDQIWSWDGTPPEHVCGYKLGYFIEFDVINMKCKVTEFINGSKSKKMSYEIPIP
;
A
#
# COMPACT_ATOMS: atom_id res chain seq x y z
N MET A 1 7.67 -10.90 -21.45
CA MET A 1 7.37 -9.67 -20.67
C MET A 1 7.09 -10.08 -19.24
N SER A 2 7.87 -9.67 -18.24
CA SER A 2 7.64 -10.05 -16.84
C SER A 2 7.28 -8.84 -15.98
N GLN A 3 6.03 -8.81 -15.53
CA GLN A 3 5.61 -7.99 -14.38
C GLN A 3 6.38 -8.50 -13.15
N GLY A 4 6.83 -7.60 -12.27
CA GLY A 4 7.59 -7.96 -11.07
C GLY A 4 6.71 -7.95 -9.84
N PHE A 5 6.62 -9.06 -9.13
CA PHE A 5 5.97 -9.14 -7.82
C PHE A 5 7.05 -9.08 -6.73
N GLN A 6 6.90 -8.19 -5.75
CA GLN A 6 7.74 -8.18 -4.55
C GLN A 6 6.84 -8.38 -3.32
N ALA A 7 6.87 -9.58 -2.74
CA ALA A 7 6.50 -9.78 -1.34
C ALA A 7 7.62 -9.17 -0.50
N ASN A 8 7.28 -8.38 0.52
CA ASN A 8 8.18 -7.51 1.30
C ASN A 8 9.56 -8.10 1.68
N TYR A 9 10.48 -8.04 0.73
CA TYR A 9 11.91 -8.11 0.95
C TYR A 9 12.52 -7.04 0.04
N ASN A 10 12.63 -5.82 0.58
CA ASN A 10 13.21 -4.65 -0.07
C ASN A 10 14.61 -5.00 -0.61
N ARG A 11 14.72 -5.25 -1.93
CA ARG A 11 15.95 -5.79 -2.55
C ARG A 11 16.94 -4.73 -3.03
N LYS A 12 16.70 -3.42 -2.82
CA LYS A 12 17.65 -2.36 -3.17
C LYS A 12 17.65 -1.22 -2.13
N GLN A 13 18.85 -0.80 -1.76
CA GLN A 13 19.24 0.19 -0.72
C GLN A 13 19.32 -0.30 0.73
N GLY A 14 20.26 -1.21 1.02
CA GLY A 14 20.92 -1.27 2.33
C GLY A 14 20.02 -1.39 3.58
N GLN A 15 18.91 -2.12 3.49
CA GLN A 15 18.00 -2.41 4.63
C GLN A 15 17.26 -1.20 5.24
N LYS A 16 17.23 -0.03 4.59
CA LYS A 16 16.45 1.10 5.11
C LYS A 16 14.96 0.93 4.80
N ILE A 17 14.13 0.95 5.86
CA ILE A 17 12.66 0.97 5.71
C ILE A 17 12.28 2.35 5.19
N LYS A 18 11.62 2.39 4.02
CA LYS A 18 11.06 3.63 3.48
C LYS A 18 10.00 4.17 4.45
N THR A 19 10.06 5.47 4.73
CA THR A 19 9.13 6.15 5.64
C THR A 19 8.51 7.36 4.96
N ILE A 20 7.23 7.60 5.22
CA ILE A 20 6.50 8.82 4.86
C ILE A 20 6.30 9.64 6.12
N ILE A 21 6.47 10.95 6.03
CA ILE A 21 5.99 11.89 7.04
C ILE A 21 4.61 12.37 6.55
N ASP A 22 3.55 12.01 7.29
CA ASP A 22 2.19 12.51 7.01
C ASP A 22 2.06 14.00 7.42
N ASP A 23 0.97 14.65 7.04
CA ASP A 23 0.66 16.06 7.30
C ASP A 23 0.73 16.40 8.82
N ASP A 24 0.50 15.40 9.68
CA ASP A 24 0.63 15.47 11.16
C ASP A 24 2.07 15.25 11.69
N LEU A 25 3.09 15.26 10.83
CA LEU A 25 4.49 14.90 11.16
C LEU A 25 4.70 13.46 11.67
N LYS A 26 3.75 12.56 11.38
CA LYS A 26 3.84 11.16 11.79
C LYS A 26 4.69 10.36 10.80
N ILE A 27 5.70 9.68 11.33
CA ILE A 27 6.55 8.76 10.56
C ILE A 27 5.79 7.45 10.34
N ILE A 28 5.42 7.18 9.09
CA ILE A 28 4.73 5.96 8.66
C ILE A 28 5.71 5.09 7.88
N LYS A 29 5.96 3.89 8.38
CA LYS A 29 6.79 2.88 7.71
C LYS A 29 6.02 2.25 6.56
N ILE A 30 6.65 2.16 5.39
CA ILE A 30 6.07 1.58 4.18
C ILE A 30 6.42 0.10 4.14
N THR A 31 5.52 -0.70 4.70
CA THR A 31 5.65 -2.15 4.84
C THR A 31 4.40 -2.86 4.31
N CYS A 32 3.90 -2.47 3.12
CA CYS A 32 2.68 -3.05 2.53
C CYS A 32 2.86 -4.50 2.15
N ASP A 33 1.92 -5.38 2.49
CA ASP A 33 2.05 -6.81 2.22
C ASP A 33 2.44 -7.15 0.77
N LEU A 34 1.86 -6.43 -0.21
CA LEU A 34 2.25 -6.55 -1.61
C LEU A 34 2.33 -5.20 -2.29
N ILE A 35 3.39 -5.04 -3.09
CA ILE A 35 3.62 -3.89 -3.96
C ILE A 35 3.85 -4.39 -5.39
N LEU A 36 3.14 -3.78 -6.33
CA LEU A 36 3.28 -3.99 -7.77
C LEU A 36 3.74 -2.72 -8.45
N HIS A 37 4.78 -2.86 -9.26
CA HIS A 37 5.34 -1.77 -10.04
C HIS A 37 5.80 -2.26 -11.42
N SER A 38 6.01 -1.35 -12.37
CA SER A 38 6.35 -1.69 -13.75
C SER A 38 7.81 -2.15 -13.95
N ARG A 39 8.58 -2.24 -12.86
CA ARG A 39 10.03 -2.53 -12.84
C ARG A 39 10.88 -1.44 -13.47
N GLY A 40 10.52 -0.17 -13.22
CA GLY A 40 11.24 1.01 -13.72
C GLY A 40 10.95 1.34 -15.18
N LYS A 41 9.91 0.76 -15.79
CA LYS A 41 9.59 0.97 -17.21
C LYS A 41 8.75 2.21 -17.50
N LEU A 42 8.04 2.71 -16.49
CA LEU A 42 7.06 3.78 -16.65
C LEU A 42 7.44 5.08 -15.92
N GLY A 43 8.70 5.23 -15.48
CA GLY A 43 9.17 6.44 -14.81
C GLY A 43 8.30 6.82 -13.60
N GLU A 44 7.71 8.01 -13.64
CA GLU A 44 6.80 8.53 -12.59
C GLU A 44 5.50 7.71 -12.43
N HIS A 45 5.18 6.85 -13.39
CA HIS A 45 4.04 5.92 -13.34
C HIS A 45 4.46 4.50 -12.95
N ASP A 46 5.67 4.29 -12.43
CA ASP A 46 6.15 2.94 -12.05
C ASP A 46 5.31 2.30 -10.94
N ASN A 47 4.78 3.09 -10.01
CA ASN A 47 4.01 2.61 -8.87
C ASN A 47 2.56 2.29 -9.26
N LEU A 48 2.24 1.00 -9.39
CA LEU A 48 0.95 0.55 -9.94
C LEU A 48 -0.05 0.23 -8.83
N ILE A 49 0.23 -0.78 -8.00
CA ILE A 49 -0.73 -1.30 -7.01
C ILE A 49 -0.05 -1.52 -5.67
N ALA A 50 -0.67 -1.06 -4.59
CA ALA A 50 -0.30 -1.41 -3.22
C ALA A 50 -1.45 -2.20 -2.58
N ILE A 51 -1.12 -3.28 -1.86
CA ILE A 51 -2.11 -4.13 -1.18
C ILE A 51 -1.69 -4.32 0.27
N GLU A 52 -2.67 -4.14 1.16
CA GLU A 52 -2.60 -4.52 2.57
C GLU A 52 -3.66 -5.57 2.85
N MET A 53 -3.35 -6.51 3.72
CA MET A 53 -4.18 -7.64 4.03
C MET A 53 -4.28 -7.85 5.54
N LYS A 54 -5.48 -8.19 5.99
CA LYS A 54 -5.80 -8.38 7.39
C LYS A 54 -6.72 -9.58 7.54
N LYS A 55 -6.55 -10.37 8.60
CA LYS A 55 -7.59 -11.31 9.05
C LYS A 55 -8.66 -10.58 9.87
N LYS A 56 -9.94 -10.89 9.66
CA LYS A 56 -11.08 -10.18 10.29
C LYS A 56 -11.03 -10.19 11.82
N GLU A 57 -10.54 -11.28 12.40
CA GLU A 57 -10.41 -11.49 13.84
C GLU A 57 -9.30 -10.65 14.49
N ARG A 58 -8.38 -10.07 13.70
CA ARG A 58 -7.34 -9.18 14.20
C ARG A 58 -7.91 -7.85 14.70
N PRO A 59 -7.25 -7.18 15.67
CA PRO A 59 -7.66 -5.89 16.20
C PRO A 59 -8.01 -4.88 15.10
N LYS A 60 -9.08 -4.10 15.31
CA LYS A 60 -9.51 -3.08 14.35
C LYS A 60 -8.44 -2.00 14.13
N SER A 61 -7.61 -1.74 15.14
CA SER A 61 -6.51 -0.77 15.14
C SER A 61 -5.45 -1.06 14.08
N GLU A 62 -5.09 -2.33 13.86
CA GLU A 62 -4.13 -2.73 12.82
C GLU A 62 -4.60 -2.23 11.44
N GLY A 63 -5.86 -2.51 11.10
CA GLY A 63 -6.43 -2.07 9.83
C GLY A 63 -6.58 -0.54 9.70
N VAL A 64 -6.55 0.23 10.80
CA VAL A 64 -6.56 1.71 10.70
C VAL A 64 -5.25 2.19 10.11
N SER A 65 -4.13 1.69 10.63
CA SER A 65 -2.79 2.03 10.13
C SER A 65 -2.60 1.59 8.67
N ASP A 66 -3.11 0.42 8.30
CA ASP A 66 -3.02 -0.09 6.93
C ASP A 66 -3.77 0.79 5.93
N ARG A 67 -4.99 1.20 6.30
CA ARG A 67 -5.80 2.10 5.46
C ARG A 67 -5.17 3.48 5.34
N GLN A 68 -4.61 4.02 6.42
CA GLN A 68 -3.89 5.30 6.40
C GLN A 68 -2.69 5.22 5.46
N ARG A 69 -1.92 4.14 5.52
CA ARG A 69 -0.79 3.91 4.63
C ARG A 69 -1.21 3.82 3.16
N LEU A 70 -2.30 3.10 2.83
CA LEU A 70 -2.83 3.05 1.46
C LEU A 70 -3.37 4.41 0.97
N ILE A 71 -4.00 5.19 1.85
CA ILE A 71 -4.39 6.58 1.55
C ILE A 71 -3.14 7.37 1.15
N LEU A 72 -2.09 7.31 1.95
CA LEU A 72 -0.89 8.09 1.66
C LEU A 72 -0.21 7.62 0.37
N MET A 73 -0.03 6.31 0.19
CA MET A 73 0.65 5.78 -1.00
C MET A 73 -0.08 6.08 -2.30
N THR A 74 -1.42 6.20 -2.27
CA THR A 74 -2.23 6.47 -3.47
C THR A 74 -2.45 7.96 -3.75
N ARG A 75 -1.99 8.89 -2.91
CA ARG A 75 -2.02 10.32 -3.24
C ARG A 75 -1.12 10.62 -4.45
N ARG A 76 -1.55 11.60 -5.26
CA ARG A 76 -0.90 11.96 -6.54
C ARG A 76 0.39 12.75 -6.36
N SER A 77 0.39 13.70 -5.44
CA SER A 77 1.57 14.42 -5.02
C SER A 77 1.51 14.58 -3.51
N PHE A 78 2.69 14.71 -2.92
CA PHE A 78 2.82 15.40 -1.66
C PHE A 78 3.86 16.46 -1.88
N ASP A 79 3.41 17.71 -1.93
CA ASP A 79 4.31 18.85 -2.01
C ASP A 79 5.15 19.00 -0.72
N GLN A 80 4.93 18.15 0.28
CA GLN A 80 5.49 18.23 1.63
C GLN A 80 5.98 16.89 2.24
N ILE A 81 6.06 15.78 1.49
CA ILE A 81 6.73 14.57 2.02
C ILE A 81 8.23 14.73 1.86
N TRP A 82 8.90 14.90 2.99
CA TRP A 82 10.32 14.68 3.14
C TRP A 82 10.54 13.21 3.50
N SER A 83 11.43 12.50 2.80
CA SER A 83 12.00 11.31 3.42
C SER A 83 12.72 11.76 4.69
N TRP A 84 12.83 10.86 5.68
CA TRP A 84 13.57 11.14 6.92
C TRP A 84 14.98 11.72 6.69
N ASP A 85 15.63 11.41 5.56
CA ASP A 85 16.96 11.91 5.21
C ASP A 85 16.97 13.18 4.35
N GLY A 86 15.83 13.86 4.18
CA GLY A 86 15.72 15.11 3.42
C GLY A 86 15.70 14.93 1.90
N THR A 87 15.76 13.70 1.38
CA THR A 87 15.54 13.43 -0.04
C THR A 87 14.05 13.20 -0.33
N PRO A 88 13.47 13.71 -1.44
CA PRO A 88 12.13 13.30 -1.83
C PRO A 88 12.12 11.78 -2.03
N PRO A 89 11.20 11.02 -1.42
CA PRO A 89 11.24 9.58 -1.54
C PRO A 89 10.88 9.19 -2.97
N GLU A 90 11.89 8.94 -3.78
CA GLU A 90 11.76 8.32 -5.08
C GLU A 90 10.98 7.01 -4.87
N HIS A 91 9.75 6.98 -5.39
CA HIS A 91 8.89 5.81 -5.49
C HIS A 91 8.13 5.37 -4.21
N VAL A 92 7.92 6.21 -3.22
CA VAL A 92 7.05 5.83 -2.07
C VAL A 92 5.57 6.13 -2.30
N CYS A 93 5.26 7.16 -3.09
CA CYS A 93 3.90 7.63 -3.36
C CYS A 93 3.54 7.50 -4.85
N GLY A 94 2.32 7.87 -5.21
CA GLY A 94 1.86 7.88 -6.61
C GLY A 94 1.36 6.52 -7.12
N TYR A 95 1.10 5.58 -6.20
CA TYR A 95 0.43 4.32 -6.54
C TYR A 95 -0.92 4.59 -7.17
N LYS A 96 -1.18 3.99 -8.33
CA LYS A 96 -2.45 4.21 -9.04
C LYS A 96 -3.63 3.60 -8.30
N LEU A 97 -3.42 2.43 -7.68
CA LEU A 97 -4.45 1.70 -6.96
C LEU A 97 -3.93 1.22 -5.60
N GLY A 98 -4.79 1.32 -4.59
CA GLY A 98 -4.57 0.74 -3.27
C GLY A 98 -5.71 -0.22 -2.92
N TYR A 99 -5.41 -1.39 -2.38
CA TYR A 99 -6.43 -2.34 -1.94
C TYR A 99 -6.19 -2.79 -0.49
N PHE A 100 -7.19 -2.61 0.35
CA PHE A 100 -7.22 -3.22 1.68
C PHE A 100 -8.14 -4.43 1.65
N ILE A 101 -7.59 -5.61 1.90
CA ILE A 101 -8.32 -6.88 1.87
C ILE A 101 -8.47 -7.40 3.29
N GLU A 102 -9.71 -7.51 3.75
CA GLU A 102 -10.04 -8.14 5.03
C GLU A 102 -10.60 -9.54 4.77
N PHE A 103 -9.89 -10.56 5.25
CA PHE A 103 -10.25 -11.97 5.10
C PHE A 103 -11.03 -12.48 6.31
N ASP A 104 -12.21 -13.02 6.05
CA ASP A 104 -13.02 -13.79 6.98
C ASP A 104 -12.83 -15.27 6.65
N VAL A 105 -11.84 -15.89 7.27
CA VAL A 105 -11.48 -17.29 7.00
C VAL A 105 -12.55 -18.28 7.47
N ILE A 106 -13.37 -17.88 8.46
CA ILE A 106 -14.45 -18.73 8.98
C ILE A 106 -15.59 -18.80 7.97
N ASN A 107 -15.96 -17.65 7.40
CA ASN A 107 -17.06 -17.57 6.45
C ASN A 107 -16.59 -17.69 4.99
N MET A 108 -15.30 -17.91 4.74
CA MET A 108 -14.67 -17.92 3.42
C MET A 108 -15.06 -16.71 2.58
N LYS A 109 -14.98 -15.51 3.18
CA LYS A 109 -15.33 -14.24 2.53
C LYS A 109 -14.16 -13.28 2.59
N CYS A 110 -14.00 -12.46 1.57
CA CYS A 110 -13.11 -11.30 1.66
C CYS A 110 -13.85 -10.01 1.37
N LYS A 111 -13.49 -8.95 2.11
CA LYS A 111 -13.93 -7.59 1.85
C LYS A 111 -12.77 -6.81 1.30
N VAL A 112 -12.94 -6.28 0.10
CA VAL A 112 -11.92 -5.45 -0.56
C VAL A 112 -12.37 -4.00 -0.48
N THR A 113 -11.50 -3.13 0.02
CA THR A 113 -11.69 -1.68 -0.01
C THR A 113 -10.64 -1.07 -0.93
N GLU A 114 -11.09 -0.33 -1.93
CA GLU A 114 -10.24 0.34 -2.92
C GLU A 114 -9.92 1.77 -2.49
N PHE A 115 -8.69 2.19 -2.77
CA PHE A 115 -8.17 3.53 -2.56
C PHE A 115 -7.59 4.07 -3.87
N ILE A 116 -8.00 5.28 -4.26
CA ILE A 116 -7.55 5.99 -5.46
C ILE A 116 -7.34 7.45 -5.08
N ASN A 117 -6.23 8.05 -5.50
CA ASN A 117 -5.90 9.46 -5.22
C ASN A 117 -5.99 9.82 -3.72
N GLY A 118 -5.60 8.88 -2.84
CA GLY A 118 -5.65 9.07 -1.38
C GLY A 118 -7.04 9.09 -0.77
N SER A 119 -8.04 8.58 -1.47
CA SER A 119 -9.41 8.49 -0.95
C SER A 119 -9.96 7.09 -1.16
N LYS A 120 -10.82 6.66 -0.23
CA LYS A 120 -11.57 5.42 -0.41
C LYS A 120 -12.54 5.57 -1.58
N SER A 121 -12.39 4.71 -2.58
CA SER A 121 -13.17 4.72 -3.82
C SER A 121 -14.36 3.77 -3.74
N LYS A 122 -14.10 2.49 -3.48
CA LYS A 122 -15.11 1.43 -3.56
C LYS A 122 -14.95 0.40 -2.44
N LYS A 123 -16.03 -0.29 -2.10
CA LYS A 123 -16.01 -1.49 -1.26
C LYS A 123 -16.71 -2.63 -1.96
N MET A 124 -16.09 -3.80 -1.95
CA MET A 124 -16.57 -5.02 -2.60
C MET A 124 -16.49 -6.17 -1.60
N SER A 125 -17.34 -7.17 -1.76
CA SER A 125 -17.28 -8.41 -0.98
C SER A 125 -17.33 -9.58 -1.94
N TYR A 126 -16.47 -10.56 -1.70
CA TYR A 126 -16.37 -11.77 -2.51
C TYR A 126 -16.47 -12.99 -1.62
N GLU A 127 -17.04 -14.06 -2.16
CA GLU A 127 -16.93 -15.39 -1.60
C GLU A 127 -15.65 -16.02 -2.17
N ILE A 128 -14.88 -16.66 -1.29
CA ILE A 128 -13.64 -17.33 -1.65
C ILE A 128 -14.04 -18.77 -1.99
N PRO A 129 -13.94 -19.18 -3.26
CA PRO A 129 -14.21 -20.56 -3.61
C PRO A 129 -13.24 -21.47 -2.87
N ILE A 130 -13.78 -22.50 -2.22
CA ILE A 130 -12.99 -23.57 -1.65
C ILE A 130 -12.56 -24.48 -2.81
N PRO A 131 -11.27 -24.81 -2.96
CA PRO A 131 -10.82 -25.77 -3.95
C PRO A 131 -11.41 -27.17 -3.74
#